data_AF-A0AAD6LIX3-F1
#
_entry.id   AF-A0AAD6LIX3-F1
#
_cell.length_a   1.000
_cell.length_b   1.000
_cell.length_c   1.000
_cell.angle_alpha   90.00
_cell.angle_beta   90.00
_cell.angle_gamma   90.00
#
_symmetry.space_group_name_H-M   'P 1'
#
loop_
_entity.id
_entity.type
_entity.pdbx_description
1 polymer ?
#
loop_
_entity_poly.entity_id
_entity_poly.type
_entity_poly.pdbx_seq_one_letter_code
_entity_poly.pdbx_strand_id
1 'polypeptide(L)'
;MDEMHKIAKTYVRYVGFQSCSFLFLFKAAPVTRTKPTLPLLSTSLDLSSVMLDSMYVGFSSSTGAVASSHYILGWSFNRGGQAQSLDVSQVTSRWGLRFWSSKK
;
A
#
# COMPACT_ATOMS: atom_id res chain seq x y z
N MET A 1 24.04 -7.83 -13.83
CA MET A 1 23.31 -6.59 -14.16
C MET A 1 22.18 -6.85 -15.18
N ASP A 2 21.71 -8.10 -15.33
CA ASP A 2 20.68 -8.51 -16.32
C ASP A 2 19.33 -8.92 -15.73
N GLU A 3 19.15 -8.83 -14.41
CA GLU A 3 17.92 -9.27 -13.71
C GLU A 3 16.92 -8.13 -13.45
N MET A 4 17.11 -6.95 -14.05
CA MET A 4 16.13 -5.85 -14.00
C MET A 4 14.94 -6.06 -14.95
N HIS A 5 14.89 -7.18 -15.68
CA HIS A 5 13.74 -7.59 -16.48
C HIS A 5 12.64 -8.32 -15.69
N LYS A 6 12.82 -8.58 -14.39
CA LYS A 6 11.68 -8.91 -13.51
C LYS A 6 10.88 -7.64 -13.31
N ILE A 7 9.81 -7.50 -14.08
CA ILE A 7 8.84 -6.39 -14.04
C ILE A 7 8.47 -6.11 -12.58
N ALA A 8 9.09 -5.08 -11.99
CA ALA A 8 8.69 -4.58 -10.69
C ALA A 8 7.29 -4.00 -10.86
N LYS A 9 6.26 -4.75 -10.45
CA LYS A 9 4.88 -4.28 -10.53
C LYS A 9 4.58 -3.41 -9.32
N THR A 10 4.43 -2.11 -9.55
CA THR A 10 4.04 -1.16 -8.51
C THR A 10 2.52 -1.06 -8.43
N TYR A 11 1.99 -1.25 -7.22
CA TYR A 11 0.56 -1.18 -6.93
C TYR A 11 0.26 -0.16 -5.85
N VAL A 12 -0.87 0.51 -5.99
CA VAL A 12 -1.51 1.21 -4.88
C VAL A 12 -2.53 0.26 -4.25
N ARG A 13 -2.45 0.10 -2.93
CA ARG A 13 -3.37 -0.72 -2.15
C ARG A 13 -4.18 0.18 -1.23
N TYR A 14 -5.49 0.00 -1.22
CA TYR A 14 -6.41 0.69 -0.33
C TYR A 14 -7.08 -0.35 0.57
N VAL A 15 -6.94 -0.15 1.87
CA VAL A 15 -7.54 -0.97 2.91
C VAL A 15 -8.52 -0.09 3.67
N GLY A 16 -9.74 -0.57 3.85
CA GLY A 16 -10.77 0.11 4.61
C GLY A 16 -11.48 -0.87 5.54
N PHE A 17 -11.83 -0.39 6.73
CA PHE A 17 -12.64 -1.11 7.69
C PHE A 17 -13.74 -0.19 8.22
N GLN A 18 -14.99 -0.64 8.12
CA GLN A 18 -16.15 0.08 8.65
C GLN A 18 -16.61 -0.62 9.93
N SER A 19 -16.50 0.07 11.07
CA SER A 19 -16.83 -0.50 12.39
C SER A 19 -18.32 -0.80 12.54
N CYS A 20 -19.21 0.10 12.12
CA CYS A 20 -20.67 -0.07 12.31
C CYS A 20 -21.26 -1.27 11.58
N SER A 21 -20.64 -1.70 10.47
CA SER A 21 -21.12 -2.81 9.64
C SER A 21 -20.14 -3.99 9.58
N PHE A 22 -19.06 -3.94 10.38
CA PHE A 22 -17.97 -4.91 10.38
C PHE A 22 -17.45 -5.22 8.97
N LEU A 23 -17.42 -4.23 8.09
CA LEU A 23 -17.13 -4.43 6.67
C LEU A 23 -15.66 -4.14 6.38
N PHE A 24 -14.93 -5.16 5.93
CA PHE A 24 -13.58 -5.04 5.43
C PHE A 24 -13.58 -4.92 3.90
N LEU A 25 -12.89 -3.90 3.39
CA LEU A 25 -12.79 -3.60 1.97
C LEU A 25 -11.32 -3.54 1.56
N PHE A 26 -10.98 -4.32 0.53
CA PHE A 26 -9.67 -4.29 -0.11
C PHE A 26 -9.79 -3.93 -1.58
N LYS A 27 -9.00 -2.94 -1.99
CA LYS A 27 -8.84 -2.49 -3.38
C LYS A 27 -7.37 -2.44 -3.71
N ALA A 28 -7.01 -2.88 -4.91
CA ALA A 28 -5.67 -2.67 -5.45
C ALA A 28 -5.76 -2.27 -6.91
N ALA A 29 -4.88 -1.36 -7.32
CA ALA A 29 -4.72 -0.99 -8.73
C ALA A 29 -3.23 -0.78 -9.05
N PRO A 30 -2.81 -1.08 -10.30
CA PRO A 30 -1.51 -0.61 -10.78
C PRO A 30 -1.41 0.90 -10.66
N VAL A 31 -0.21 1.43 -10.41
CA VAL A 31 0.03 2.88 -10.32
C VAL A 31 -0.44 3.66 -11.56
N THR A 32 -0.45 3.03 -12.72
CA THR A 32 -0.90 3.63 -13.99
C THR A 32 -2.41 3.71 -14.15
N ARG A 33 -3.19 3.18 -13.20
CA ARG A 33 -4.66 3.14 -13.27
C ARG A 33 -5.28 3.89 -12.10
N THR A 34 -6.48 4.41 -12.33
CA THR A 34 -7.28 5.08 -11.30
C THR A 34 -7.77 4.08 -10.25
N LYS A 35 -8.09 4.61 -9.05
CA LYS A 35 -8.63 3.82 -7.95
C LYS A 35 -9.92 3.10 -8.42
N PRO A 36 -10.03 1.78 -8.22
CA PRO A 36 -11.19 1.04 -8.69
C PRO A 36 -12.44 1.40 -7.87
N THR A 37 -13.55 1.59 -8.58
CA THR A 37 -14.86 1.87 -7.96
C THR A 37 -15.31 0.68 -7.12
N LEU A 38 -15.13 -0.54 -7.65
CA LEU A 38 -15.47 -1.78 -6.96
C LEU A 38 -14.29 -2.34 -6.15
N PRO A 39 -14.55 -2.86 -4.93
CA PRO A 39 -13.56 -3.58 -4.15
C PRO A 39 -13.18 -4.91 -4.81
N LEU A 40 -11.91 -5.30 -4.69
CA LEU A 40 -11.45 -6.63 -5.09
C LEU A 40 -11.92 -7.69 -4.09
N LEU A 41 -11.99 -7.31 -2.81
CA LEU A 41 -12.50 -8.14 -1.74
C LEU A 41 -13.35 -7.30 -0.80
N SER A 42 -14.52 -7.83 -0.46
CA SER A 42 -15.50 -7.25 0.45
C SER A 42 -15.99 -8.38 1.35
N THR A 43 -15.69 -8.30 2.64
CA THR A 43 -16.07 -9.35 3.60
C THR A 43 -16.57 -8.75 4.90
N SER A 44 -17.55 -9.42 5.51
CA SER A 44 -17.97 -9.12 6.88
C SER A 44 -17.01 -9.81 7.83
N LEU A 45 -16.37 -9.04 8.70
CA LEU A 45 -15.36 -9.52 9.62
C LEU A 45 -15.53 -8.78 10.95
N ASP A 46 -16.06 -9.50 11.93
CA ASP A 46 -16.20 -9.00 13.28
C ASP A 46 -14.82 -9.00 13.96
N LEU A 47 -14.24 -7.80 14.07
CA LEU A 47 -12.98 -7.57 14.76
C LEU A 47 -13.18 -7.17 16.23
N SER A 48 -14.40 -7.17 16.77
CA SER A 48 -14.68 -6.65 18.12
C SER A 48 -13.91 -7.37 19.21
N SER A 49 -13.67 -8.68 19.05
CA SER A 49 -12.93 -9.49 20.02
C SER A 49 -11.43 -9.24 20.02
N VAL A 50 -10.89 -8.68 18.93
CA VAL A 50 -9.45 -8.45 18.74
C VAL A 50 -9.08 -6.97 18.72
N MET A 51 -10.04 -6.07 18.46
CA MET A 51 -9.84 -4.63 18.49
C MET A 51 -9.69 -4.14 19.93
N LEU A 52 -8.61 -3.40 20.16
CA LEU A 52 -8.30 -2.76 21.43
C LEU A 52 -8.48 -1.25 21.27
N ASP A 53 -8.64 -0.53 22.39
CA ASP A 53 -8.78 0.93 22.41
C ASP A 53 -7.60 1.66 21.74
N SER A 54 -6.41 1.04 21.82
CA SER A 54 -5.18 1.53 21.21
C SER A 54 -4.51 0.41 20.45
N MET A 55 -4.20 0.66 19.17
CA MET A 55 -3.54 -0.27 18.27
C MET A 55 -2.55 0.47 17.38
N TYR A 56 -1.54 -0.26 16.91
CA TYR A 56 -0.57 0.25 15.96
C TYR A 56 -0.87 -0.27 14.55
N VAL A 57 -0.69 0.59 13.56
CA VAL A 57 -0.81 0.24 12.14
C VAL A 57 0.54 0.46 11.46
N GLY A 58 0.92 -0.47 10.61
CA GLY A 58 2.21 -0.43 9.93
C GLY A 58 2.32 -1.52 8.89
N PHE A 59 3.53 -1.69 8.37
CA PHE A 59 3.83 -2.67 7.34
C PHE A 59 4.82 -3.69 7.88
N SER A 60 4.69 -4.93 7.41
CA SER A 60 5.66 -5.99 7.63
C SER A 60 5.90 -6.71 6.31
N SER A 61 7.13 -7.17 6.09
CA SER A 61 7.53 -7.93 4.90
C SER A 61 8.64 -8.89 5.24
N SER A 62 8.72 -10.01 4.53
CA SER A 62 9.75 -11.02 4.68
C SER A 62 10.20 -11.52 3.32
N THR A 63 11.46 -11.93 3.23
CA THR A 63 12.03 -12.60 2.06
C THR A 63 12.10 -14.10 2.34
N GLY A 64 11.63 -14.92 1.40
CA GLY A 64 11.70 -16.38 1.51
C GLY A 64 13.01 -16.95 0.97
N ALA A 65 12.97 -18.17 0.43
CA ALA A 65 14.13 -18.81 -0.21
C ALA A 65 14.67 -18.04 -1.42
N VAL A 66 13.85 -17.17 -2.03
CA VAL A 66 14.24 -16.30 -3.14
C VAL A 66 14.29 -14.87 -2.64
N ALA A 67 15.38 -14.17 -2.96
CA ALA A 67 15.55 -12.76 -2.60
C ALA A 67 14.44 -11.91 -3.23
N SER A 68 13.77 -11.10 -2.41
CA SER A 68 12.77 -10.13 -2.82
C SER A 68 13.01 -8.78 -2.16
N SER A 69 12.67 -7.70 -2.86
CA SER A 69 12.73 -6.35 -2.30
C SER A 69 11.32 -5.80 -2.12
N HIS A 70 11.04 -5.25 -0.95
CA HIS A 70 9.71 -4.73 -0.58
C HIS A 70 9.83 -3.23 -0.31
N TYR A 71 9.34 -2.41 -1.25
CA TYR A 71 9.41 -0.95 -1.14
C TYR A 71 8.04 -0.36 -0.85
N ILE A 72 7.98 0.52 0.16
CA ILE A 72 6.83 1.36 0.45
C ILE A 72 7.16 2.75 -0.07
N LEU A 73 6.58 3.11 -1.22
CA LEU A 73 6.87 4.40 -1.85
C LEU A 73 6.23 5.56 -1.10
N GLY A 74 5.03 5.35 -0.56
CA GLY A 74 4.29 6.31 0.24
C GLY A 74 3.08 5.64 0.87
N TRP A 75 2.58 6.20 1.96
CA TRP A 75 1.40 5.70 2.67
C TRP A 75 0.66 6.85 3.36
N SER A 76 -0.64 6.69 3.54
CA SER A 76 -1.49 7.59 4.31
C SER A 76 -2.47 6.74 5.12
N PHE A 77 -2.82 7.21 6.32
CA PHE A 77 -3.71 6.51 7.23
C PHE A 77 -4.65 7.51 7.89
N ASN A 78 -5.92 7.12 8.06
CA ASN A 78 -6.91 7.88 8.81
C ASN A 78 -7.86 6.89 9.49
N ARG A 79 -8.09 7.09 10.79
CA ARG A 79 -9.02 6.28 11.59
C ARG A 79 -10.46 6.79 11.52
N GLY A 80 -10.64 8.11 11.39
CA GLY A 80 -11.94 8.79 11.52
C GLY A 80 -12.58 9.17 10.18
N GLY A 81 -12.10 8.63 9.06
CA GLY A 81 -12.62 8.98 7.75
C GLY A 81 -11.68 8.57 6.61
N GLN A 82 -11.82 9.22 5.46
CA GLN A 82 -10.99 8.93 4.30
C GLN A 82 -9.55 9.41 4.52
N ALA A 83 -8.58 8.54 4.26
CA ALA A 83 -7.17 8.92 4.25
C ALA A 83 -6.88 9.86 3.07
N GLN A 84 -5.91 10.77 3.25
CA GLN A 84 -5.48 11.68 2.19
C GLN A 84 -5.01 10.89 0.96
N SER A 85 -5.42 11.35 -0.23
CA SER A 85 -4.99 10.70 -1.47
C SER A 85 -3.49 10.90 -1.65
N LEU A 86 -2.78 9.82 -1.95
CA LEU A 86 -1.37 9.87 -2.31
C LEU A 86 -1.23 10.29 -3.76
N ASP A 87 -0.54 11.40 -4.01
CA ASP A 87 -0.10 11.77 -5.35
C ASP A 87 1.10 10.90 -5.74
N VAL A 88 0.81 9.83 -6.48
CA VAL A 88 1.84 8.86 -6.86
C VAL A 88 2.93 9.49 -7.73
N SER A 89 2.61 10.54 -8.49
CA SER A 89 3.58 11.23 -9.36
C SER A 89 4.66 11.99 -8.55
N GLN A 90 4.26 12.60 -7.44
CA GLN A 90 5.18 13.27 -6.52
C GLN A 90 5.99 12.28 -5.69
N VAL A 91 5.36 11.17 -5.32
CA VAL A 91 6.02 10.11 -4.58
C VAL A 91 7.13 9.46 -5.42
N THR A 92 6.89 9.18 -6.71
CA THR A 92 7.88 8.52 -7.58
C THR A 92 8.97 9.45 -8.10
N SER A 93 8.66 10.72 -8.39
CA SER A 93 9.63 11.71 -8.89
C SER A 93 10.72 12.07 -7.88
N ARG A 94 10.41 12.06 -6.58
CA ARG A 94 11.39 12.34 -5.51
C ARG A 94 12.54 11.32 -5.45
N TRP A 95 12.30 10.08 -5.88
CA TRP A 95 13.31 9.03 -5.86
C TRP A 95 14.15 9.01 -7.14
N GLY A 96 13.58 9.35 -8.30
CA GLY A 96 14.31 9.40 -9.57
C GLY A 96 15.48 10.39 -9.59
N LEU A 97 15.41 11.49 -8.84
CA LEU A 97 16.45 12.52 -8.80
C LEU A 97 17.52 12.29 -7.71
N ARG A 98 17.30 11.41 -6.73
CA ARG A 98 18.29 11.13 -5.66
C ARG A 98 19.21 9.96 -5.97
N PHE A 99 18.81 9.03 -6.85
CA PHE A 99 19.65 7.90 -7.23
C PHE A 99 20.62 8.21 -8.38
N TRP A 100 20.47 9.35 -9.08
CA TRP A 100 21.41 9.82 -10.13
C TRP A 100 22.36 10.91 -9.63
N SER A 101 22.87 10.80 -8.41
CA SER A 101 24.05 11.58 -8.03
C SER A 101 25.08 10.69 -7.34
N SER A 102 25.60 9.73 -8.10
CA SER A 102 26.97 9.29 -7.89
C SER A 102 27.85 10.15 -8.79
N LYS A 103 28.43 11.21 -8.23
CA LYS A 103 29.58 11.86 -8.87
C LYS A 103 30.77 10.91 -8.75
N LYS A 104 31.32 10.56 -9.90
CA LYS A 104 32.69 10.05 -10.18
C LYS A 104 33.18 8.86 -9.37
#